data_AF-A0AAD5K0C0-F1
#
_entry.id   AF-A0AAD5K0C0-F1
#
_cell.length_a   1.000
_cell.length_b   1.000
_cell.length_c   1.000
_cell.angle_alpha   90.00
_cell.angle_beta   90.00
_cell.angle_gamma   90.00
#
_symmetry.space_group_name_H-M   'P 1'
#
loop_
_entity.id
_entity.type
_entity.pdbx_description
1 polymer ?
#
loop_
_entity_poly.entity_id
_entity_poly.type
_entity_poly.pdbx_seq_one_letter_code
_entity_poly.pdbx_strand_id
1 'polypeptide(L)'
;MPASSLQDRVVNLVQTLQFAWFFGHVLTLLGSALHLLSLVTFRSATKPYTIAYVGALISYGVVIYKSHGKPQLNTRYAQRLVMDENVQYLLLALYWFLSKPISVTLVPYATFSTFHALGYIRSNIIPTLFPVPPSTASSSGGNNNRPVTWQAKTQQGIKSWTDKNYDTAMRFVAQIEVVGIMGRLLLGVFRLQIMSIFLYAQFLRFRYHLSSYTRQAFTRLRLALDQVSQDPRVPPVVGKAYVTVRDMITRYGQAIVQQQAR
;
A
#
# COMPACT_ATOMS: atom_id res chain seq x y z
N MET A 1 11.81 -36.60 -17.19
CA MET A 1 11.69 -35.36 -18.00
C MET A 1 12.91 -34.50 -17.69
N PRO A 2 13.73 -34.11 -18.69
CA PRO A 2 14.81 -33.14 -18.43
C PRO A 2 14.20 -31.85 -17.87
N ALA A 3 14.89 -31.20 -16.93
CA ALA A 3 14.48 -29.90 -16.43
C ALA A 3 14.37 -28.93 -17.62
N SER A 4 13.26 -28.19 -17.72
CA SER A 4 13.07 -27.19 -18.77
C SER A 4 14.26 -26.23 -18.84
N SER A 5 14.61 -25.77 -20.05
CA SER A 5 15.76 -24.87 -20.21
C SER A 5 15.55 -23.57 -19.42
N LEU A 6 16.63 -22.87 -19.06
CA LEU A 6 16.52 -21.57 -18.38
C LEU A 6 15.67 -20.58 -19.21
N GLN A 7 15.85 -20.59 -20.53
CA GLN A 7 15.07 -19.78 -21.45
C GLN A 7 13.57 -20.08 -21.33
N ASP A 8 13.17 -21.35 -21.39
CA ASP A 8 11.76 -21.73 -21.27
C ASP A 8 11.17 -21.29 -19.93
N ARG A 9 11.93 -21.45 -18.83
CA ARG A 9 11.48 -21.04 -17.50
C ARG A 9 11.27 -19.52 -17.42
N VAL A 10 12.20 -18.73 -17.98
CA VAL A 10 12.10 -17.27 -17.99
C VAL A 10 10.96 -16.81 -18.88
N VAL A 11 10.82 -17.36 -20.09
CA VAL A 11 9.72 -17.02 -21.02
C VAL A 11 8.37 -17.30 -20.37
N ASN A 12 8.21 -18.48 -19.77
CA ASN A 12 6.98 -18.84 -19.05
C ASN A 12 6.67 -17.87 -17.90
N LEU A 13 7.68 -17.41 -17.17
CA LEU A 13 7.51 -16.46 -16.07
C LEU A 13 7.05 -15.08 -16.56
N VAL A 14 7.75 -14.51 -17.55
CA VAL A 14 7.49 -13.14 -18.01
C VAL A 14 6.17 -12.99 -18.77
N GLN A 15 5.66 -14.07 -19.35
CA GLN A 15 4.33 -14.09 -19.99
C GLN A 15 3.17 -14.09 -18.99
N THR A 16 3.44 -14.28 -17.69
CA THR A 16 2.37 -14.27 -16.68
C THR A 16 1.90 -12.85 -16.37
N LEU A 17 0.60 -12.70 -16.13
CA LEU A 17 0.03 -11.47 -15.61
C LEU A 17 0.62 -11.10 -14.23
N GLN A 18 1.01 -12.10 -13.44
CA GLN A 18 1.71 -11.93 -12.17
C GLN A 18 3.08 -11.23 -12.33
N PHE A 19 3.78 -11.48 -13.44
CA PHE A 19 5.03 -10.79 -13.73
C PHE A 19 4.80 -9.31 -14.08
N ALA A 20 3.75 -8.99 -14.85
CA ALA A 20 3.37 -7.60 -15.10
C ALA A 20 3.04 -6.85 -13.79
N TRP A 21 2.35 -7.52 -12.85
CA TRP A 21 2.09 -6.99 -11.51
C TRP A 21 3.38 -6.72 -10.72
N PHE A 22 4.33 -7.67 -10.75
CA PHE A 22 5.65 -7.50 -10.14
C PHE A 22 6.44 -6.35 -10.77
N PHE A 23 6.44 -6.25 -12.09
CA PHE A 23 7.09 -5.19 -12.83
C PHE A 23 6.55 -3.81 -12.45
N GLY A 24 5.23 -3.67 -12.28
CA GLY A 24 4.62 -2.44 -11.76
C GLY A 24 5.14 -2.06 -10.37
N HIS A 25 5.34 -3.02 -9.48
CA HIS A 25 5.91 -2.76 -8.16
C HIS A 25 7.39 -2.35 -8.23
N VAL A 26 8.18 -2.96 -9.11
CA VAL A 26 9.57 -2.55 -9.37
C VAL A 26 9.63 -1.12 -9.89
N LEU A 27 8.77 -0.75 -10.85
CA LEU A 27 8.67 0.64 -11.33
C LEU A 27 8.27 1.61 -10.21
N THR A 28 7.33 1.21 -9.36
CA THR A 28 6.91 2.00 -8.19
C THR A 28 8.07 2.29 -7.27
N LEU A 29 8.87 1.27 -6.95
CA LEU A 29 10.05 1.39 -6.08
C LEU A 29 11.15 2.22 -6.72
N LEU A 30 11.50 1.95 -7.98
CA LEU A 30 12.53 2.69 -8.71
C LEU A 30 12.16 4.16 -8.85
N GLY A 31 10.93 4.45 -9.28
CA GLY A 31 10.43 5.81 -9.41
C GLY A 31 10.41 6.56 -8.07
N SER A 32 9.97 5.89 -6.99
CA SER A 32 9.96 6.47 -5.65
C SER A 32 11.36 6.78 -5.13
N ALA A 33 12.32 5.86 -5.32
CA ALA A 33 13.71 6.04 -4.92
C ALA A 33 14.39 7.18 -5.69
N LEU A 34 14.21 7.22 -7.02
CA LEU A 34 14.73 8.30 -7.86
C LEU A 34 14.07 9.65 -7.56
N HIS A 35 12.78 9.66 -7.22
CA HIS A 35 12.08 10.88 -6.79
C HIS A 35 12.65 11.39 -5.46
N LEU A 36 12.82 10.50 -4.48
CA LEU A 36 13.43 10.84 -3.19
C LEU A 36 14.85 11.38 -3.38
N LEU A 37 15.66 10.73 -4.21
CA LEU A 37 17.00 11.20 -4.56
C LEU A 37 16.95 12.60 -5.18
N SER A 38 15.98 12.86 -6.07
CA SER A 38 15.81 14.19 -6.64
C SER A 38 15.43 15.26 -5.62
N LEU A 39 14.68 14.91 -4.56
CA LEU A 39 14.35 15.84 -3.48
C LEU A 39 15.59 16.15 -2.64
N VAL A 40 16.34 15.11 -2.26
CA VAL A 40 17.56 15.24 -1.43
C VAL A 40 18.67 15.98 -2.18
N THR A 41 18.74 15.85 -3.50
CA THR A 41 19.71 16.57 -4.35
C THR A 41 19.20 17.92 -4.86
N PHE A 42 18.01 18.36 -4.43
CA PHE A 42 17.38 19.63 -4.82
C PHE A 42 17.21 19.83 -6.34
N ARG A 43 17.14 18.73 -7.13
CA ARG A 43 16.99 18.76 -8.60
C ARG A 43 15.56 18.89 -9.10
N SER A 44 14.56 18.75 -8.22
CA SER A 44 13.11 18.91 -8.52
C SER A 44 12.58 18.13 -9.74
N ALA A 45 13.09 16.92 -9.99
CA ALA A 45 12.67 16.05 -11.08
C ALA A 45 11.29 15.44 -10.84
N THR A 46 10.38 15.65 -11.78
CA THR A 46 9.01 15.15 -11.75
C THR A 46 8.84 13.78 -12.42
N LYS A 47 9.68 13.45 -13.42
CA LYS A 47 9.61 12.17 -14.14
C LYS A 47 9.64 10.93 -13.24
N PRO A 48 10.51 10.85 -12.21
CA PRO A 48 10.51 9.70 -11.29
C PRO A 48 9.18 9.51 -10.54
N TYR A 49 8.49 10.59 -10.18
CA TYR A 49 7.15 10.54 -9.56
C TYR A 49 6.13 9.92 -10.52
N THR A 50 6.15 10.34 -11.79
CA THR A 50 5.31 9.78 -12.85
C THR A 50 5.58 8.29 -13.06
N ILE A 51 6.85 7.88 -13.13
CA ILE A 51 7.25 6.46 -13.24
C ILE A 51 6.69 5.65 -12.08
N ALA A 52 6.77 6.18 -10.85
CA ALA A 52 6.26 5.49 -9.69
C ALA A 52 4.75 5.24 -9.78
N TYR A 53 3.97 6.23 -10.20
CA TYR A 53 2.52 6.07 -10.35
C TYR A 53 2.11 5.25 -11.56
N VAL A 54 2.85 5.26 -12.67
CA VAL A 54 2.65 4.29 -13.76
C VAL A 54 2.84 2.86 -13.23
N GLY A 55 3.89 2.63 -12.44
CA GLY A 55 4.09 1.35 -11.76
C GLY A 55 2.91 0.94 -10.90
N ALA A 56 2.40 1.86 -10.05
CA ALA A 56 1.26 1.60 -9.19
C ALA A 56 -0.01 1.29 -10.00
N LEU A 57 -0.29 2.05 -11.07
CA LEU A 57 -1.43 1.82 -11.96
C LEU A 57 -1.38 0.43 -12.61
N ILE A 58 -0.21 -0.01 -13.05
CA ILE A 58 -0.01 -1.36 -13.61
C ILE A 58 -0.31 -2.41 -12.54
N SER A 59 0.30 -2.30 -11.35
CA SER A 59 0.13 -3.29 -10.28
C SER A 59 -1.33 -3.39 -9.82
N TYR A 60 -1.95 -2.27 -9.44
CA TYR A 60 -3.35 -2.30 -8.98
C TYR A 60 -4.32 -2.67 -10.09
N GLY A 61 -4.06 -2.27 -11.34
CA GLY A 61 -4.85 -2.70 -12.50
C GLY A 61 -4.85 -4.22 -12.68
N VAL A 62 -3.69 -4.87 -12.54
CA VAL A 62 -3.60 -6.33 -12.55
C VAL A 62 -4.38 -6.96 -11.39
N VAL A 63 -4.23 -6.43 -10.16
CA VAL A 63 -4.95 -6.96 -8.99
C VAL A 63 -6.47 -6.91 -9.24
N ILE A 64 -6.98 -5.78 -9.70
CA ILE A 64 -8.42 -5.60 -9.96
C ILE A 64 -8.89 -6.53 -11.07
N TYR A 65 -8.15 -6.67 -12.16
CA TYR A 65 -8.50 -7.60 -13.23
C TYR A 65 -8.54 -9.05 -12.73
N LYS A 66 -7.60 -9.46 -11.88
CA LYS A 66 -7.60 -10.81 -11.29
C LYS A 66 -8.73 -11.02 -10.29
N SER A 67 -9.09 -10.01 -9.49
CA SER A 67 -10.13 -10.11 -8.46
C SER A 67 -11.55 -10.03 -9.04
N HIS A 68 -11.76 -9.23 -10.08
CA HIS A 68 -13.11 -8.92 -10.59
C HIS A 68 -13.37 -9.42 -12.02
N GLY A 69 -12.33 -9.81 -12.75
CA GLY A 69 -12.43 -10.26 -14.13
C GLY A 69 -12.66 -9.12 -15.12
N LYS A 70 -13.33 -9.43 -16.23
CA LYS A 70 -13.65 -8.45 -17.27
C LYS A 70 -14.68 -7.44 -16.76
N PRO A 71 -14.51 -6.12 -17.01
CA PRO A 71 -15.48 -5.10 -16.65
C PRO A 71 -16.89 -5.41 -17.16
N GLN A 72 -17.89 -5.23 -16.29
CA GLN A 72 -19.30 -5.39 -16.63
C GLN A 72 -20.06 -4.11 -16.30
N LEU A 73 -20.88 -3.63 -17.24
CA LEU A 73 -21.68 -2.41 -17.07
C LEU A 73 -22.99 -2.72 -16.32
N ASN A 74 -22.88 -3.19 -15.08
CA ASN A 74 -24.03 -3.45 -14.21
C ASN A 74 -23.76 -3.03 -12.76
N THR A 75 -24.85 -2.76 -12.03
CA THR A 75 -24.80 -2.27 -10.64
C THR A 75 -24.06 -3.22 -9.71
N ARG A 76 -24.22 -4.54 -9.89
CA ARG A 76 -23.57 -5.55 -9.04
C ARG A 76 -22.04 -5.54 -9.20
N TYR A 77 -21.55 -5.34 -10.42
CA TYR A 77 -20.13 -5.18 -10.70
C TYR A 77 -19.60 -3.89 -10.08
N ALA A 78 -20.31 -2.77 -10.27
CA ALA A 78 -19.93 -1.48 -9.67
C ALA A 78 -19.88 -1.53 -8.13
N GLN A 79 -20.86 -2.16 -7.49
CA GLN A 79 -20.89 -2.34 -6.03
C GLN A 79 -19.67 -3.11 -5.51
N ARG A 80 -19.26 -4.19 -6.21
CA ARG A 80 -18.05 -4.95 -5.84
C ARG A 80 -16.79 -4.11 -5.93
N LEU A 81 -16.67 -3.27 -6.96
CA LEU A 81 -15.51 -2.40 -7.13
C LEU A 81 -15.41 -1.33 -6.03
N VAL A 82 -16.53 -0.70 -5.66
CA VAL A 82 -16.53 0.36 -4.64
C VAL A 82 -16.07 -0.14 -3.27
N MET A 83 -16.36 -1.41 -2.95
CA MET A 83 -16.01 -2.03 -1.67
C MET A 83 -14.60 -2.62 -1.64
N ASP A 84 -13.87 -2.65 -2.77
CA ASP A 84 -12.52 -3.18 -2.85
C ASP A 84 -11.48 -2.08 -2.58
N GLU A 85 -10.62 -2.29 -1.58
CA GLU A 85 -9.54 -1.36 -1.24
C GLU A 85 -8.55 -1.13 -2.39
N ASN A 86 -8.30 -2.15 -3.22
CA ASN A 86 -7.37 -2.05 -4.35
C ASN A 86 -7.90 -1.12 -5.44
N VAL A 87 -9.23 -1.08 -5.63
CA VAL A 87 -9.87 -0.11 -6.54
C VAL A 87 -9.67 1.30 -6.00
N GLN A 88 -9.82 1.50 -4.69
CA GLN A 88 -9.63 2.82 -4.07
C GLN A 88 -8.18 3.29 -4.21
N TYR A 89 -7.19 2.42 -4.01
CA TYR A 89 -5.79 2.72 -4.28
C TYR A 89 -5.53 2.97 -5.78
N LEU A 90 -6.16 2.24 -6.71
CA LEU A 90 -6.03 2.53 -8.15
C LEU A 90 -6.53 3.94 -8.48
N LEU A 91 -7.70 4.32 -7.97
CA LEU A 91 -8.29 5.63 -8.21
C LEU A 91 -7.43 6.76 -7.63
N LEU A 92 -6.87 6.56 -6.44
CA LEU A 92 -5.91 7.50 -5.87
C LEU A 92 -4.62 7.57 -6.69
N ALA A 93 -4.07 6.44 -7.13
CA ALA A 93 -2.88 6.40 -7.97
C ALA A 93 -3.10 7.18 -9.28
N LEU A 94 -4.28 7.02 -9.91
CA LEU A 94 -4.66 7.78 -11.10
C LEU A 94 -4.77 9.27 -10.79
N TYR A 95 -5.41 9.64 -9.68
CA TYR A 95 -5.52 11.04 -9.29
C TYR A 95 -4.15 11.69 -9.06
N TRP A 96 -3.24 11.00 -8.35
CA TRP A 96 -1.89 11.50 -8.09
C TRP A 96 -1.04 11.56 -9.36
N PHE A 97 -1.20 10.61 -10.27
CA PHE A 97 -0.56 10.63 -11.58
C PHE A 97 -0.93 11.88 -12.40
N LEU A 98 -2.20 12.29 -12.35
CA LEU A 98 -2.72 13.44 -13.09
C LEU A 98 -2.53 14.79 -12.38
N SER A 99 -2.17 14.76 -11.10
CA SER A 99 -2.07 15.95 -10.25
C SER A 99 -0.64 16.47 -10.13
N LYS A 100 -0.48 17.70 -9.60
CA LYS A 100 0.84 18.20 -9.21
C LYS A 100 1.46 17.27 -8.15
N PRO A 101 2.76 16.94 -8.23
CA PRO A 101 3.37 15.99 -7.31
C PRO A 101 3.21 16.34 -5.84
N ILE A 102 2.75 15.38 -5.04
CA ILE A 102 2.69 15.45 -3.59
C ILE A 102 3.53 14.29 -3.04
N SER A 103 4.81 14.52 -2.76
CA SER A 103 5.78 13.42 -2.53
C SER A 103 5.38 12.43 -1.43
N VAL A 104 4.71 12.89 -0.36
CA VAL A 104 4.27 12.02 0.75
C VAL A 104 3.25 10.96 0.30
N THR A 105 2.52 11.17 -0.81
CA THR A 105 1.55 10.20 -1.33
C THR A 105 2.19 8.96 -1.91
N LEU A 106 3.50 8.98 -2.21
CA LEU A 106 4.24 7.80 -2.69
C LEU A 106 4.53 6.79 -1.57
N VAL A 107 4.55 7.24 -0.31
CA VAL A 107 5.01 6.41 0.82
C VAL A 107 4.19 5.11 0.96
N PRO A 108 2.83 5.13 0.98
CA PRO A 108 2.05 3.89 1.03
C PRO A 108 2.36 2.95 -0.14
N TYR A 109 2.41 3.47 -1.37
CA TYR A 109 2.66 2.68 -2.58
C TYR A 109 4.06 2.04 -2.58
N ALA A 110 5.09 2.79 -2.16
CA ALA A 110 6.45 2.27 -2.02
C ALA A 110 6.53 1.20 -0.94
N THR A 111 5.87 1.40 0.21
CA THR A 111 5.80 0.40 1.27
C THR A 111 5.14 -0.89 0.77
N PHE A 112 3.92 -0.85 0.23
CA PHE A 112 3.25 -2.04 -0.29
C PHE A 112 4.07 -2.72 -1.40
N SER A 113 4.64 -1.94 -2.32
CA SER A 113 5.48 -2.47 -3.40
C SER A 113 6.72 -3.19 -2.90
N THR A 114 7.28 -2.79 -1.76
CA THR A 114 8.43 -3.47 -1.14
C THR A 114 8.05 -4.90 -0.74
N PHE A 115 6.95 -5.05 0.00
CA PHE A 115 6.46 -6.36 0.44
C PHE A 115 6.06 -7.26 -0.73
N HIS A 116 5.37 -6.70 -1.73
CA HIS A 116 4.96 -7.42 -2.93
C HIS A 116 6.14 -7.85 -3.80
N ALA A 117 7.12 -6.97 -4.04
CA ALA A 117 8.33 -7.29 -4.80
C ALA A 117 9.16 -8.37 -4.09
N LEU A 118 9.37 -8.24 -2.78
CA LEU A 118 10.09 -9.25 -1.98
C LEU A 118 9.37 -10.61 -2.00
N GLY A 119 8.05 -10.62 -1.80
CA GLY A 119 7.24 -11.84 -1.87
C GLY A 119 7.34 -12.50 -3.24
N TYR A 120 7.30 -11.73 -4.32
CA TYR A 120 7.44 -12.24 -5.68
C TYR A 120 8.84 -12.78 -5.97
N ILE A 121 9.89 -12.08 -5.53
CA ILE A 121 11.27 -12.54 -5.64
C ILE A 121 11.44 -13.90 -4.95
N ARG A 122 10.93 -14.00 -3.71
CA ARG A 122 11.00 -15.22 -2.90
C ARG A 122 10.28 -16.40 -3.57
N SER A 123 9.07 -16.17 -4.07
CA SER A 123 8.17 -17.26 -4.48
C SER A 123 8.23 -17.59 -5.98
N ASN A 124 8.74 -16.69 -6.82
CA ASN A 124 8.73 -16.87 -8.28
C ASN A 124 10.13 -16.70 -8.87
N ILE A 125 10.83 -15.59 -8.60
CA ILE A 125 12.13 -15.31 -9.24
C ILE A 125 13.19 -16.34 -8.81
N ILE A 126 13.40 -16.52 -7.50
CA ILE A 126 14.44 -17.44 -7.00
C ILE A 126 14.20 -18.88 -7.49
N PRO A 127 13.00 -19.49 -7.34
CA PRO A 127 12.76 -20.86 -7.81
C PRO A 127 12.87 -21.02 -9.34
N THR A 128 12.50 -19.99 -10.11
CA THR A 128 12.51 -20.06 -11.58
C THR A 128 13.92 -19.97 -12.15
N LEU A 129 14.73 -19.04 -11.63
CA LEU A 129 16.09 -18.81 -12.12
C LEU A 129 17.07 -19.84 -11.56
N PHE A 130 16.89 -20.26 -10.30
CA PHE A 130 17.81 -21.12 -9.57
C PHE A 130 17.09 -22.34 -8.97
N PRO A 131 16.44 -23.19 -9.79
CA PRO A 131 15.72 -24.35 -9.28
C PRO A 131 16.68 -25.28 -8.54
N VAL A 132 16.29 -25.69 -7.34
CA VAL A 132 16.98 -26.77 -6.63
C VAL A 132 16.54 -28.07 -7.30
N PRO A 133 17.46 -28.93 -7.76
CA PRO A 133 17.11 -30.24 -8.30
C PRO A 133 16.20 -30.98 -7.30
N PRO A 134 15.18 -31.73 -7.76
CA PRO A 134 14.42 -32.59 -6.87
C PRO A 134 15.42 -33.43 -6.08
N SER A 135 15.40 -33.31 -4.76
CA SER A 135 16.10 -34.27 -3.93
C SER A 135 15.49 -35.62 -4.27
N THR A 136 16.32 -36.58 -4.68
CA THR A 136 15.92 -37.98 -4.78
C THR A 136 15.37 -38.37 -3.40
N ALA A 137 14.05 -38.40 -3.29
CA ALA A 137 13.40 -38.63 -2.02
C ALA A 137 13.66 -40.07 -1.57
N SER A 138 14.12 -40.18 -0.33
CA SER A 138 13.91 -41.29 0.61
C SER A 138 14.54 -42.65 0.28
N SER A 139 15.81 -42.82 0.66
CA SER A 139 16.12 -43.96 1.54
C SER A 139 15.57 -43.63 2.93
N SER A 140 14.64 -44.47 3.39
CA SER A 140 14.17 -44.58 4.76
C SER A 140 15.23 -44.24 5.81
N GLY A 141 14.99 -43.19 6.60
CA GLY A 141 15.88 -42.81 7.71
C GLY A 141 15.74 -41.33 8.03
N GLY A 142 15.01 -41.02 9.09
CA GLY A 142 14.70 -39.66 9.52
C GLY A 142 15.93 -38.88 9.96
N ASN A 143 16.63 -38.28 8.99
CA ASN A 143 17.62 -37.25 9.27
C ASN A 143 17.29 -36.00 8.45
N ASN A 144 16.79 -34.96 9.12
CA ASN A 144 16.41 -33.67 8.54
C ASN A 144 17.62 -32.83 8.07
N ASN A 145 18.79 -33.44 7.88
CA ASN A 145 20.02 -32.76 7.53
C ASN A 145 20.15 -32.56 6.02
N ARG A 146 19.13 -31.96 5.40
CA ARG A 146 19.24 -31.48 4.02
C ARG A 146 20.23 -30.30 4.00
N PRO A 147 21.23 -30.28 3.10
CA PRO A 147 22.14 -29.15 3.01
C PRO A 147 21.33 -27.89 2.71
N VAL A 148 21.43 -26.90 3.61
CA VAL A 148 20.69 -25.65 3.48
C VAL A 148 21.29 -24.86 2.32
N THR A 149 20.63 -24.90 1.16
CA THR A 149 21.04 -24.16 -0.04
C THR A 149 20.92 -22.64 0.18
N TRP A 150 21.68 -21.84 -0.57
CA TRP A 150 21.58 -20.38 -0.48
C TRP A 150 20.17 -19.91 -0.87
N GLN A 151 19.49 -20.60 -1.80
CA GLN A 151 18.11 -20.31 -2.18
C GLN A 151 17.19 -20.45 -0.97
N ALA A 152 17.27 -21.57 -0.24
CA ALA A 152 16.47 -21.81 0.94
C ALA A 152 16.77 -20.78 2.04
N LYS A 153 18.04 -20.42 2.26
CA LYS A 153 18.43 -19.37 3.21
C LYS A 153 17.85 -18.01 2.83
N THR A 154 18.00 -17.59 1.58
CA THR A 154 17.51 -16.29 1.10
C THR A 154 15.99 -16.25 1.11
N GLN A 155 15.31 -17.30 0.65
CA GLN A 155 13.85 -17.36 0.66
C GLN A 155 13.28 -17.29 2.09
N GLN A 156 13.90 -18.03 3.03
CA GLN A 156 13.53 -17.96 4.44
C GLN A 156 13.86 -16.59 5.04
N GLY A 157 15.00 -15.99 4.68
CA GLY A 157 15.37 -14.64 5.12
C GLY A 157 14.36 -13.59 4.69
N ILE A 158 13.93 -13.61 3.42
CA ILE A 158 12.88 -12.72 2.91
C ILE A 158 11.57 -12.95 3.65
N LYS A 159 11.18 -14.22 3.87
CA LYS A 159 9.97 -14.57 4.63
C LYS A 159 10.02 -13.98 6.04
N SER A 160 11.07 -14.31 6.79
CA SER A 160 11.25 -13.85 8.17
C SER A 160 11.27 -12.33 8.27
N TRP A 161 11.92 -11.65 7.34
CA TRP A 161 11.92 -10.18 7.30
C TRP A 161 10.52 -9.63 7.01
N THR A 162 9.82 -10.20 6.03
CA THR A 162 8.45 -9.78 5.67
C THR A 162 7.51 -9.97 6.86
N ASP A 163 7.50 -11.16 7.47
CA ASP A 163 6.61 -11.48 8.60
C ASP A 163 6.91 -10.57 9.81
N LYS A 164 8.19 -10.36 10.13
CA LYS A 164 8.62 -9.50 11.24
C LYS A 164 8.20 -8.04 11.05
N ASN A 165 8.29 -7.52 9.83
CA ASN A 165 8.10 -6.10 9.56
C ASN A 165 6.68 -5.75 9.08
N TYR A 166 5.85 -6.72 8.73
CA TYR A 166 4.52 -6.48 8.16
C TYR A 166 3.63 -5.64 9.08
N ASP A 167 3.46 -6.03 10.34
CA ASP A 167 2.59 -5.29 11.27
C ASP A 167 3.07 -3.84 11.50
N THR A 168 4.38 -3.66 11.68
CA THR A 168 5.01 -2.35 11.81
C THR A 168 4.79 -1.49 10.57
N ALA A 169 4.96 -2.06 9.37
CA ALA A 169 4.75 -1.37 8.11
C ALA A 169 3.29 -0.97 7.92
N MET A 170 2.33 -1.85 8.27
CA MET A 170 0.90 -1.52 8.19
C MET A 170 0.51 -0.38 9.14
N ARG A 171 1.03 -0.38 10.37
CA ARG A 171 0.87 0.75 11.30
C ARG A 171 1.48 2.03 10.75
N PHE A 172 2.69 1.94 10.20
CA PHE A 172 3.39 3.08 9.60
C PHE A 172 2.60 3.68 8.43
N VAL A 173 2.13 2.85 7.49
CA VAL A 173 1.30 3.29 6.37
C VAL A 173 0.03 3.96 6.88
N ALA A 174 -0.68 3.35 7.82
CA ALA A 174 -1.90 3.94 8.38
C ALA A 174 -1.64 5.31 9.05
N GLN A 175 -0.51 5.47 9.76
CA GLN A 175 -0.11 6.77 10.32
C GLN A 175 0.19 7.81 9.25
N ILE A 176 0.94 7.43 8.21
CA ILE A 176 1.24 8.32 7.09
C ILE A 176 -0.04 8.70 6.35
N GLU A 177 -0.96 7.76 6.16
CA GLU A 177 -2.23 8.03 5.49
C GLU A 177 -3.09 9.03 6.27
N VAL A 178 -3.26 8.81 7.59
CA VAL A 178 -4.13 9.60 8.45
C VAL A 178 -3.52 10.94 8.84
N VAL A 179 -2.22 10.99 9.15
CA VAL A 179 -1.55 12.20 9.66
C VAL A 179 -0.73 12.87 8.58
N GLY A 180 0.12 12.12 7.89
CA GLY A 180 1.06 12.66 6.89
C GLY A 180 0.37 13.24 5.66
N ILE A 181 -0.38 12.40 4.93
CA ILE A 181 -1.04 12.79 3.69
C ILE A 181 -2.21 13.71 3.99
N MET A 182 -3.15 13.33 4.86
CA MET A 182 -4.30 14.20 5.17
C MET A 182 -3.84 15.54 5.75
N GLY A 183 -2.89 15.56 6.69
CA GLY A 183 -2.33 16.80 7.23
C GLY A 183 -1.73 17.67 6.13
N ARG A 184 -0.93 17.09 5.22
CA ARG A 184 -0.39 17.82 4.05
C ARG A 184 -1.48 18.35 3.11
N LEU A 185 -2.57 17.62 2.91
CA LEU A 185 -3.68 18.07 2.06
C LEU A 185 -4.49 19.20 2.71
N LEU A 186 -4.70 19.15 4.03
CA LEU A 186 -5.35 20.23 4.78
C LEU A 186 -4.57 21.55 4.71
N LEU A 187 -3.23 21.49 4.75
CA LEU A 187 -2.40 22.68 4.48
C LEU A 187 -2.56 23.20 3.03
N GLY A 188 -3.02 22.36 2.11
CA GLY A 188 -3.32 22.73 0.72
C GLY A 188 -4.62 23.53 0.52
N VAL A 189 -5.47 23.67 1.55
CA VAL A 189 -6.71 24.47 1.48
C VAL A 189 -6.41 25.91 1.06
N PHE A 190 -5.30 26.48 1.56
CA PHE A 190 -4.85 27.84 1.20
C PHE A 190 -4.48 28.00 -0.29
N ARG A 191 -4.38 26.91 -1.04
CA ARG A 191 -4.13 26.89 -2.50
C ARG A 191 -5.34 26.42 -3.30
N LEU A 192 -6.54 26.42 -2.70
CA LEU A 192 -7.82 26.01 -3.31
C LEU A 192 -7.82 24.56 -3.87
N GLN A 193 -6.97 23.67 -3.35
CA GLN A 193 -6.89 22.26 -3.78
C GLN A 193 -7.96 21.38 -3.11
N ILE A 194 -9.21 21.83 -3.07
CA ILE A 194 -10.30 21.23 -2.29
C ILE A 194 -10.64 19.81 -2.76
N MET A 195 -10.56 19.54 -4.07
CA MET A 195 -10.85 18.23 -4.64
C MET A 195 -9.98 17.12 -4.04
N SER A 196 -8.69 17.38 -3.83
CA SER A 196 -7.76 16.41 -3.24
C SER A 196 -8.16 16.01 -1.82
N ILE A 197 -8.66 16.97 -1.04
CA ILE A 197 -9.11 16.77 0.34
C ILE A 197 -10.37 15.92 0.34
N PHE A 198 -11.35 16.24 -0.50
CA PHE A 198 -12.60 15.49 -0.57
C PHE A 198 -12.38 14.03 -0.98
N LEU A 199 -11.64 13.79 -2.09
CA LEU A 199 -11.35 12.45 -2.57
C LEU A 199 -10.59 11.63 -1.53
N TYR A 200 -9.59 12.24 -0.89
CA TYR A 200 -8.78 11.56 0.10
C TYR A 200 -9.51 11.33 1.44
N ALA A 201 -10.40 12.23 1.85
CA ALA A 201 -11.27 12.03 3.00
C ALA A 201 -12.23 10.86 2.79
N GLN A 202 -12.80 10.74 1.57
CA GLN A 202 -13.63 9.59 1.23
C GLN A 202 -12.84 8.28 1.23
N PHE A 203 -11.59 8.29 0.73
CA PHE A 203 -10.68 7.15 0.86
C PHE A 203 -10.45 6.78 2.33
N LEU A 204 -10.07 7.73 3.19
CA LEU A 204 -9.85 7.45 4.61
C LEU A 204 -11.10 6.94 5.33
N ARG A 205 -12.29 7.40 4.92
CA ARG A 205 -13.56 6.89 5.44
C ARG A 205 -13.71 5.41 5.13
N PHE A 206 -13.56 5.00 3.87
CA PHE A 206 -13.60 3.58 3.52
C PHE A 206 -12.51 2.78 4.24
N ARG A 207 -11.30 3.32 4.27
CA ARG A 207 -10.15 2.68 4.94
C ARG A 207 -10.40 2.49 6.44
N TYR A 208 -11.08 3.42 7.11
CA TYR A 208 -11.47 3.29 8.52
C TYR A 208 -12.36 2.07 8.78
N HIS A 209 -13.27 1.75 7.85
CA HIS A 209 -14.12 0.57 7.99
C HIS A 209 -13.37 -0.73 7.67
N LEU A 210 -12.50 -0.71 6.66
CA LEU A 210 -11.81 -1.92 6.18
C LEU A 210 -10.53 -2.27 6.98
N SER A 211 -9.87 -1.29 7.61
CA SER A 211 -8.56 -1.47 8.24
C SER A 211 -8.56 -1.16 9.74
N SER A 212 -8.21 -2.16 10.56
CA SER A 212 -7.97 -1.96 11.99
C SER A 212 -6.79 -1.03 12.27
N TYR A 213 -5.75 -1.06 11.43
CA TYR A 213 -4.60 -0.14 11.53
C TYR A 213 -5.01 1.32 11.35
N THR A 214 -5.88 1.59 10.39
CA THR A 214 -6.41 2.94 10.16
C THR A 214 -7.25 3.41 11.35
N ARG A 215 -8.11 2.54 11.91
CA ARG A 215 -8.85 2.87 13.15
C ARG A 215 -7.92 3.22 14.29
N GLN A 216 -6.88 2.41 14.52
CA GLN A 216 -5.87 2.69 15.55
C GLN A 216 -5.14 4.01 15.28
N ALA A 217 -4.88 4.35 14.02
CA ALA A 217 -4.24 5.60 13.66
C ALA A 217 -5.10 6.82 13.99
N PHE A 218 -6.40 6.77 13.69
CA PHE A 218 -7.35 7.80 14.13
C PHE A 218 -7.45 7.88 15.66
N THR A 219 -7.46 6.75 16.37
CA THR A 219 -7.46 6.74 17.84
C THR A 219 -6.21 7.42 18.40
N ARG A 220 -5.02 7.12 17.87
CA ARG A 220 -3.77 7.77 18.31
C ARG A 220 -3.78 9.27 18.01
N LEU A 221 -4.24 9.66 16.83
CA LEU A 221 -4.39 11.08 16.49
C LEU A 221 -5.32 11.79 17.47
N ARG A 222 -6.48 11.20 17.77
CA ARG A 222 -7.41 11.74 18.77
C ARG A 222 -6.76 11.90 20.13
N LEU A 223 -6.08 10.87 20.65
CA LEU A 223 -5.43 10.93 21.96
C LEU A 223 -4.35 12.02 22.02
N ALA A 224 -3.56 12.17 20.96
CA ALA A 224 -2.56 13.22 20.87
C ALA A 224 -3.19 14.63 20.85
N LEU A 225 -4.27 14.82 20.08
CA LEU A 225 -4.99 16.10 20.02
C LEU A 225 -5.70 16.41 21.35
N ASP A 226 -6.30 15.41 21.98
CA ASP A 226 -6.92 15.54 23.31
C ASP A 226 -5.87 15.99 24.33
N GLN A 227 -4.68 15.36 24.34
CA GLN A 227 -3.57 15.74 25.22
C GLN A 227 -3.09 17.17 24.98
N VAL A 228 -2.89 17.57 23.71
CA VAL A 228 -2.47 18.92 23.35
C VAL A 228 -3.53 19.95 23.75
N SER A 229 -4.81 19.64 23.55
CA SER A 229 -5.91 20.57 23.87
C SER A 229 -6.07 20.87 25.36
N GLN A 230 -5.53 20.01 26.22
CA GLN A 230 -5.56 20.14 27.68
C GLN A 230 -4.29 20.78 28.25
N ASP A 231 -3.28 21.06 27.42
CA ASP A 231 -2.06 21.73 27.86
C ASP A 231 -2.38 23.17 28.32
N PRO A 232 -1.97 23.60 29.53
CA PRO A 232 -2.18 24.96 30.03
C PRO A 232 -1.64 26.08 29.11
N ARG A 233 -0.70 25.76 28.22
CA ARG A 233 -0.13 26.71 27.23
C ARG A 233 -1.06 26.96 26.04
N VAL A 234 -2.06 26.11 25.81
CA VAL A 234 -3.00 26.26 24.70
C VAL A 234 -4.14 27.20 25.12
N PRO A 235 -4.44 28.26 24.34
CA PRO A 235 -5.54 29.17 24.67
C PRO A 235 -6.87 28.42 24.84
N PRO A 236 -7.68 28.69 25.88
CA PRO A 236 -8.91 27.94 26.15
C PRO A 236 -9.92 27.92 25.00
N VAL A 237 -9.92 28.97 24.17
CA VAL A 237 -10.77 29.06 22.96
C VAL A 237 -10.42 27.96 21.95
N VAL A 238 -9.13 27.66 21.77
CA VAL A 238 -8.66 26.62 20.85
C VAL A 238 -9.08 25.24 21.34
N GLY A 239 -8.92 24.96 22.64
CA GLY A 239 -9.37 23.71 23.25
C GLY A 239 -10.88 23.49 23.09
N LYS A 240 -11.69 24.52 23.36
CA LYS A 240 -13.16 24.45 23.19
C LYS A 240 -13.58 24.23 21.73
N ALA A 241 -12.94 24.94 20.79
CA ALA A 241 -13.20 24.79 19.36
C ALA A 241 -12.87 23.37 18.88
N TYR A 242 -11.71 22.82 19.29
CA TYR A 242 -11.33 21.44 18.98
C TYR A 242 -12.36 20.43 19.51
N VAL A 243 -12.77 20.54 20.76
CA VAL A 243 -13.77 19.64 21.36
C VAL A 243 -15.09 19.69 20.59
N THR A 244 -15.55 20.89 20.21
CA THR A 244 -16.79 21.06 19.46
C THR A 244 -16.71 20.39 18.08
N VAL A 245 -15.63 20.63 17.33
CA VAL A 245 -15.42 20.00 16.01
C VAL A 245 -15.31 18.49 16.13
N ARG A 246 -14.54 17.99 17.10
CA ARG A 246 -14.38 16.55 17.37
C ARG A 246 -15.73 15.88 17.64
N ASP A 247 -16.56 16.50 18.48
CA ASP A 247 -17.85 15.94 18.88
C ASP A 247 -18.84 15.97 17.71
N MET A 248 -18.82 17.01 16.86
CA MET A 248 -19.60 17.05 15.61
C MET A 248 -19.22 15.91 14.65
N ILE A 249 -17.92 15.71 14.41
CA ILE A 249 -17.42 14.64 13.54
C ILE A 249 -17.78 13.26 14.11
N THR A 250 -17.65 13.08 15.43
CA THR A 250 -17.97 11.81 16.10
C THR A 250 -19.46 11.49 16.00
N ARG A 251 -20.33 12.48 16.24
CA ARG A 251 -21.79 12.33 16.11
C ARG A 251 -22.19 11.97 14.68
N TYR A 252 -21.62 12.65 13.70
CA TYR A 252 -21.84 12.33 12.29
C TYR A 252 -21.41 10.90 11.95
N GLY A 253 -20.25 10.46 12.45
CA GLY A 253 -19.78 9.09 12.29
C GLY A 253 -20.70 8.04 12.93
N GLN A 254 -21.24 8.32 14.13
CA GLN A 254 -22.13 7.41 14.87
C GLN A 254 -23.54 7.30 14.27
N ALA A 255 -24.11 8.39 13.74
CA ALA A 255 -25.43 8.40 13.13
C ALA A 255 -25.54 7.42 11.94
N ILE A 256 -24.43 7.20 11.22
CA ILE A 256 -24.34 6.29 10.08
C ILE A 256 -24.28 4.82 10.53
N VAL A 257 -23.59 4.53 11.65
CA VAL A 257 -23.52 3.17 12.22
C VAL A 257 -24.89 2.71 12.72
N GLN A 258 -25.68 3.61 13.31
CA GLN A 258 -27.03 3.28 13.78
C GLN A 258 -28.03 3.05 12.63
N GLN A 259 -27.83 3.66 11.46
CA GLN A 259 -28.63 3.37 10.27
C GLN A 259 -28.34 2.01 9.63
N GLN A 260 -27.14 1.43 9.84
CA GLN A 260 -26.79 0.10 9.35
C GLN A 260 -27.25 -1.03 10.30
N ALA A 261 -27.60 -0.69 11.54
CA ALA A 261 -28.08 -1.63 12.57
C ALA A 261 -29.62 -1.68 12.69
N ARG A 262 -30.34 -0.96 11.83
CA ARG A 262 -31.80 -1.00 11.66
C ARG A 262 -32.12 -1.59 10.30
#